data_AF-A0A3N4KJR2-F1
#
_entry.id   AF-A0A3N4KJR2-F1
#
_cell.length_a   1.000
_cell.length_b   1.000
_cell.length_c   1.000
_cell.angle_alpha   90.00
_cell.angle_beta   90.00
_cell.angle_gamma   90.00
#
_symmetry.space_group_name_H-M   'P 1'
#
loop_
_entity.id
_entity.type
_entity.pdbx_description
1 polymer ?
#
loop_
_entity_poly.entity_id
_entity_poly.type
_entity_poly.pdbx_seq_one_letter_code
_entity_poly.pdbx_strand_id
1 'polypeptide(L)'
;MLLPRLLLPLRSSTSTIARSTSPRQCLKLLPTAAAAAMTQQRFFAAAAAVEGAELNKTPLDALHRRNGGKMVPFAGYSMPVLYEGMGVGDSHRFVRERCGLFDVSHMVQHRFVTLSVLVFVSVLYWLQLNHKQLNHKQLNHITNIHPPAAAHSFEGAGALQFLQTITPTDLTLLEPNQSTLSVLLHPVTGGIVDDLIITLENPSSFYVVTNAACKAKDTAYFTHHLTHFNATHSSTGAAVRHTVLHNQGLIALQGPLAKDILQEYLDSTPARGKLDLSTLYFGYATTVAVPLGADNVEELHIARGGYTGEDGFEISISPRNTEAVTQALLDAGKSGGRVQLAGLGARDSLRLEAGMCLYGHDIDDGTTPIEAGLKWLVGGNRVMEGLPLYPTMPRR
;
A
#
# COMPACT_ATOMS: atom_id res chain seq x y z
N MET A 1 48.21 29.19 34.89
CA MET A 1 49.02 28.02 35.26
C MET A 1 49.18 27.18 33.98
N LEU A 2 50.21 27.45 33.17
CA LEU A 2 51.52 26.77 33.17
C LEU A 2 51.45 25.26 32.89
N LEU A 3 51.64 24.95 31.60
CA LEU A 3 52.21 23.78 30.87
C LEU A 3 53.29 22.94 31.64
N PRO A 4 53.92 21.87 31.08
CA PRO A 4 53.61 20.93 29.97
C PRO A 4 54.13 19.44 30.09
N ARG A 5 53.88 18.64 29.03
CA ARG A 5 54.74 17.61 28.36
C ARG A 5 55.49 16.54 29.18
N LEU A 6 55.37 15.27 28.74
CA LEU A 6 56.56 14.48 28.35
C LEU A 6 56.25 13.32 27.38
N LEU A 7 57.17 13.15 26.43
CA LEU A 7 57.22 12.21 25.31
C LEU A 7 57.94 10.89 25.70
N LEU A 8 57.47 9.76 25.14
CA LEU A 8 58.16 8.58 24.53
C LEU A 8 59.55 8.10 25.04
N PRO A 9 59.85 6.78 25.07
CA PRO A 9 60.31 6.09 23.84
C PRO A 9 59.95 4.59 23.64
N LEU A 10 60.27 4.15 22.42
CA LEU A 10 60.12 2.83 21.77
C LEU A 10 61.13 1.75 22.21
N ARG A 11 60.76 0.47 22.01
CA ARG A 11 61.51 -0.72 21.48
C ARG A 11 61.07 -2.02 22.19
N SER A 12 61.15 -3.25 21.68
CA SER A 12 61.18 -3.92 20.37
C SER A 12 61.49 -5.40 20.66
N SER A 13 60.78 -6.37 20.06
CA SER A 13 61.28 -7.72 19.70
C SER A 13 60.09 -8.53 19.12
N THR A 14 59.98 -8.70 17.81
CA THR A 14 60.56 -9.76 16.95
C THR A 14 60.06 -11.18 17.25
N SER A 15 59.20 -11.71 16.36
CA SER A 15 59.57 -12.91 15.62
C SER A 15 58.94 -12.86 14.22
N THR A 16 59.72 -13.33 13.26
CA THR A 16 59.58 -13.18 11.81
C THR A 16 59.43 -14.59 11.21
N ILE A 17 59.10 -14.64 9.90
CA ILE A 17 59.36 -15.72 8.91
C ILE A 17 58.17 -16.69 8.72
N ALA A 18 57.63 -16.95 7.52
CA ALA A 18 57.92 -16.47 6.16
C ALA A 18 56.76 -16.77 5.17
N ARG A 19 56.78 -16.00 4.08
CA ARG A 19 56.09 -16.21 2.80
C ARG A 19 56.59 -17.45 2.05
N SER A 20 55.75 -18.04 1.21
CA SER A 20 56.13 -18.78 -0.02
C SER A 20 54.86 -19.11 -0.84
N THR A 21 54.48 -18.28 -1.81
CA THR A 21 54.57 -18.48 -3.27
C THR A 21 53.70 -19.60 -3.86
N SER A 22 52.79 -19.21 -4.77
CA SER A 22 52.18 -20.10 -5.77
C SER A 22 53.24 -20.54 -6.79
N PRO A 23 53.04 -21.67 -7.52
CA PRO A 23 52.37 -21.56 -8.83
C PRO A 23 51.57 -22.80 -9.31
N ARG A 24 50.54 -22.50 -10.11
CA ARG A 24 49.98 -23.20 -11.29
C ARG A 24 49.80 -24.74 -11.32
N GLN A 25 48.57 -25.08 -11.75
CA GLN A 25 48.14 -26.21 -12.60
C GLN A 25 48.07 -27.62 -12.00
N CYS A 26 46.84 -28.09 -11.74
CA CYS A 26 46.40 -29.35 -12.37
C CYS A 26 44.88 -29.32 -12.63
N LEU A 27 44.51 -29.99 -13.70
CA LEU A 27 43.36 -29.81 -14.56
C LEU A 27 42.26 -30.85 -14.25
N LYS A 28 41.00 -30.48 -14.55
CA LYS A 28 39.83 -31.34 -14.87
C LYS A 28 39.19 -32.17 -13.75
N LEU A 29 37.94 -31.80 -13.44
CA LEU A 29 36.76 -32.65 -13.67
C LEU A 29 35.51 -31.74 -13.75
N LEU A 30 34.96 -31.62 -14.95
CA LEU A 30 33.63 -31.05 -15.21
C LEU A 30 32.60 -32.17 -15.09
N PRO A 31 31.42 -31.93 -14.49
CA PRO A 31 30.18 -32.51 -14.95
C PRO A 31 29.53 -31.55 -15.94
N THR A 32 29.43 -32.04 -17.16
CA THR A 32 28.72 -31.51 -18.31
C THR A 32 27.23 -31.30 -18.04
N ALA A 33 26.70 -30.20 -18.60
CA ALA A 33 25.32 -30.06 -19.09
C ALA A 33 24.17 -30.39 -18.10
N ALA A 34 24.02 -29.58 -17.04
CA ALA A 34 22.73 -29.45 -16.33
C ALA A 34 22.46 -28.05 -15.74
N ALA A 35 23.39 -27.09 -15.88
CA ALA A 35 23.31 -25.78 -15.23
C ALA A 35 22.65 -24.67 -16.10
N ALA A 36 22.16 -24.99 -17.30
CA ALA A 36 21.62 -24.00 -18.24
C ALA A 36 20.08 -23.91 -18.27
N ALA A 37 19.37 -24.60 -17.38
CA ALA A 37 17.90 -24.65 -17.36
C ALA A 37 17.25 -24.19 -16.05
N MET A 38 17.96 -23.43 -15.20
CA MET A 38 17.43 -22.96 -13.89
C MET A 38 17.45 -21.44 -13.69
N THR A 39 17.42 -20.64 -14.76
CA THR A 39 17.65 -19.17 -14.66
C THR A 39 16.44 -18.29 -14.99
N GLN A 40 15.19 -18.75 -14.89
CA GLN A 40 14.04 -17.87 -15.17
C GLN A 40 12.81 -18.00 -14.25
N GLN A 41 12.91 -18.69 -13.11
CA GLN A 41 11.73 -19.02 -12.29
C GLN A 41 11.78 -18.49 -10.84
N ARG A 42 12.43 -17.34 -10.61
CA ARG A 42 12.56 -16.74 -9.26
C ARG A 42 12.18 -15.27 -9.13
N PHE A 43 11.47 -14.71 -10.11
CA PHE A 43 10.85 -13.40 -9.95
C PHE A 43 9.34 -13.59 -9.93
N PHE A 44 8.68 -13.10 -8.89
CA PHE A 44 7.24 -13.20 -8.61
C PHE A 44 6.77 -14.59 -8.14
N ALA A 45 6.96 -14.88 -6.85
CA ALA A 45 6.08 -15.85 -6.19
C ALA A 45 4.72 -15.17 -6.02
N ALA A 46 3.82 -15.48 -6.95
CA ALA A 46 2.39 -15.32 -6.76
C ALA A 46 2.03 -15.88 -5.37
N ALA A 47 1.32 -15.10 -4.55
CA ALA A 47 0.50 -15.70 -3.50
C ALA A 47 -0.28 -16.83 -4.16
N ALA A 48 -0.08 -18.07 -3.70
CA ALA A 48 -0.40 -19.30 -4.40
C ALA A 48 -1.73 -19.20 -5.18
N ALA A 49 -1.63 -18.93 -6.48
CA ALA A 49 -2.78 -18.98 -7.34
C ALA A 49 -3.19 -20.45 -7.43
N VAL A 50 -4.44 -20.74 -7.07
CA VAL A 50 -5.02 -22.06 -7.33
C VAL A 50 -4.99 -22.24 -8.85
N GLU A 51 -4.26 -23.23 -9.32
CA GLU A 51 -4.11 -23.55 -10.75
C GLU A 51 -5.53 -23.75 -11.34
N GLY A 52 -5.93 -22.87 -12.27
CA GLY A 52 -7.26 -22.92 -12.91
C GLY A 52 -8.34 -21.98 -12.33
N ALA A 53 -8.05 -21.16 -11.32
CA ALA A 53 -8.99 -20.12 -10.86
C ALA A 53 -9.04 -18.91 -11.81
N GLU A 54 -10.24 -18.40 -12.10
CA GLU A 54 -10.43 -17.19 -12.91
C GLU A 54 -9.87 -15.96 -12.16
N LEU A 55 -8.97 -15.22 -12.80
CA LEU A 55 -8.33 -14.04 -12.21
C LEU A 55 -9.25 -12.82 -12.33
N ASN A 56 -9.29 -12.04 -11.26
CA ASN A 56 -10.00 -10.77 -11.26
C ASN A 56 -9.27 -9.73 -12.11
N LYS A 57 -10.02 -8.73 -12.57
CA LYS A 57 -9.51 -7.64 -13.41
C LYS A 57 -9.72 -6.31 -12.72
N THR A 58 -8.73 -5.44 -12.80
CA THR A 58 -8.87 -4.05 -12.36
C THR A 58 -9.66 -3.25 -13.40
N PRO A 59 -10.15 -2.04 -13.05
CA PRO A 59 -10.73 -1.13 -14.03
C PRO A 59 -9.79 -0.76 -15.20
N LEU A 60 -8.48 -1.00 -15.05
CA LEU A 60 -7.46 -0.68 -16.05
C LEU A 60 -6.99 -1.90 -16.87
N ASP A 61 -7.55 -3.11 -16.70
CA ASP A 61 -7.11 -4.31 -17.45
C ASP A 61 -7.11 -4.09 -18.97
N ALA A 62 -8.15 -3.44 -19.51
CA ALA A 62 -8.24 -3.12 -20.93
C ALA A 62 -7.15 -2.13 -21.37
N LEU A 63 -6.90 -1.09 -20.58
CA LEU A 63 -5.83 -0.11 -20.82
C LEU A 63 -4.46 -0.80 -20.84
N HIS A 64 -4.19 -1.69 -19.89
CA HIS A 64 -2.92 -2.41 -19.81
C HIS A 64 -2.67 -3.25 -21.06
N ARG A 65 -3.66 -4.03 -21.49
CA ARG A 65 -3.54 -4.90 -22.68
C ARG A 65 -3.32 -4.08 -23.95
N ARG A 66 -4.02 -2.96 -24.11
CA ARG A 66 -3.83 -2.07 -25.27
C ARG A 66 -2.44 -1.43 -25.31
N ASN A 67 -1.80 -1.26 -24.17
CA ASN A 67 -0.44 -0.71 -24.05
C ASN A 67 0.64 -1.81 -23.98
N GLY A 68 0.34 -3.05 -24.39
CA GLY A 68 1.34 -4.13 -24.44
C GLY A 68 1.71 -4.70 -23.06
N GLY A 69 0.83 -4.57 -22.06
CA GLY A 69 1.04 -5.12 -20.73
C GLY A 69 1.15 -6.65 -20.75
N LYS A 70 2.28 -7.17 -20.29
CA LYS A 70 2.45 -8.60 -19.99
C LYS A 70 1.73 -8.91 -18.68
N MET A 71 0.56 -9.52 -18.78
CA MET A 71 -0.29 -9.81 -17.63
C MET A 71 0.13 -11.09 -16.92
N VAL A 72 0.16 -11.08 -15.58
CA VAL A 72 0.49 -12.23 -14.73
C VAL A 72 -0.50 -12.36 -13.56
N PRO A 73 -0.68 -13.57 -12.99
CA PRO A 73 -1.40 -13.73 -11.73
C PRO A 73 -0.65 -13.04 -10.58
N PHE A 74 -1.31 -12.13 -9.88
CA PHE A 74 -0.80 -11.50 -8.66
C PHE A 74 -1.95 -11.22 -7.69
N ALA A 75 -1.87 -11.78 -6.48
CA ALA A 75 -2.89 -11.62 -5.43
C ALA A 75 -4.35 -11.85 -5.91
N GLY A 76 -4.57 -12.85 -6.77
CA GLY A 76 -5.90 -13.16 -7.32
C GLY A 76 -6.37 -12.25 -8.48
N TYR A 77 -5.48 -11.39 -8.99
CA TYR A 77 -5.71 -10.49 -10.12
C TYR A 77 -4.82 -10.79 -11.32
N SER A 78 -5.29 -10.44 -12.51
CA SER A 78 -4.49 -10.34 -13.73
C SER A 78 -3.85 -8.95 -13.79
N MET A 79 -2.57 -8.84 -13.46
CA MET A 79 -1.85 -7.56 -13.33
C MET A 79 -0.68 -7.44 -14.30
N PRO A 80 -0.34 -6.23 -14.79
CA PRO A 80 0.81 -6.05 -15.69
C PRO A 80 2.13 -6.14 -14.91
N VAL A 81 2.99 -7.10 -15.27
CA VAL A 81 4.35 -7.17 -14.71
C VAL A 81 5.31 -6.21 -15.41
N LEU A 82 5.13 -6.06 -16.73
CA LEU A 82 5.96 -5.30 -17.65
C LEU A 82 5.09 -4.81 -18.81
N TYR A 83 5.57 -3.82 -19.55
CA TYR A 83 4.99 -3.37 -20.81
C TYR A 83 5.96 -3.67 -21.96
N GLU A 84 5.42 -3.88 -23.16
CA GLU A 84 6.21 -4.22 -24.35
C GLU A 84 7.32 -3.19 -24.61
N GLY A 85 8.52 -3.69 -24.97
CA GLY A 85 9.68 -2.83 -25.23
C GLY A 85 10.37 -2.28 -23.98
N MET A 86 9.95 -2.64 -22.77
CA MET A 86 10.55 -2.15 -21.51
C MET A 86 11.06 -3.29 -20.64
N GLY A 87 12.36 -3.27 -20.29
CA GLY A 87 12.91 -4.13 -19.25
C GLY A 87 12.54 -3.64 -17.85
N VAL A 88 12.61 -4.52 -16.84
CA VAL A 88 12.41 -4.13 -15.41
C VAL A 88 13.35 -2.99 -15.03
N GLY A 89 14.63 -3.09 -15.39
CA GLY A 89 15.64 -2.07 -15.08
C GLY A 89 15.41 -0.74 -15.81
N ASP A 90 14.87 -0.76 -17.04
CA ASP A 90 14.53 0.46 -17.77
C ASP A 90 13.31 1.16 -17.14
N SER A 91 12.28 0.39 -16.81
CA SER A 91 11.08 0.91 -16.14
C SER A 91 11.43 1.46 -14.75
N HIS A 92 12.25 0.75 -13.99
CA HIS A 92 12.79 1.21 -12.71
C HIS A 92 13.51 2.57 -12.85
N ARG A 93 14.52 2.66 -13.74
CA ARG A 93 15.27 3.91 -13.96
C ARG A 93 14.36 5.05 -14.40
N PHE A 94 13.39 4.77 -15.25
CA PHE A 94 12.43 5.78 -15.66
C PHE A 94 11.64 6.34 -14.49
N VAL A 95 11.21 5.51 -13.53
CA VAL A 95 10.52 6.02 -12.33
C VAL A 95 11.44 6.89 -11.48
N ARG A 96 12.71 6.48 -11.30
CA ARG A 96 13.73 7.27 -10.59
C ARG A 96 14.01 8.63 -11.26
N GLU A 97 14.00 8.69 -12.59
CA GLU A 97 14.36 9.89 -13.35
C GLU A 97 13.15 10.77 -13.70
N ARG A 98 11.94 10.20 -13.71
CA ARG A 98 10.73 10.82 -14.27
C ARG A 98 9.47 10.52 -13.43
N CYS A 99 8.53 9.75 -13.97
CA CYS A 99 7.28 9.40 -13.29
C CYS A 99 6.68 8.09 -13.84
N GLY A 100 6.50 7.10 -12.98
CA GLY A 100 5.75 5.87 -13.27
C GLY A 100 4.31 5.97 -12.76
N LEU A 101 3.36 5.54 -13.59
CA LEU A 101 1.97 5.34 -13.19
C LEU A 101 1.74 3.83 -13.00
N PHE A 102 1.45 3.44 -11.77
CA PHE A 102 1.18 2.05 -11.40
C PHE A 102 -0.32 1.85 -11.16
N ASP A 103 -0.88 0.77 -11.71
CA ASP A 103 -2.20 0.31 -11.31
C ASP A 103 -2.07 -0.51 -10.02
N VAL A 104 -2.59 0.07 -8.95
CA VAL A 104 -2.66 -0.54 -7.62
C VAL A 104 -4.09 -0.79 -7.21
N SER A 105 -5.06 -0.79 -8.14
CA SER A 105 -6.49 -1.06 -7.86
C SER A 105 -6.74 -2.47 -7.34
N HIS A 106 -5.77 -3.37 -7.52
CA HIS A 106 -5.79 -4.68 -6.87
C HIS A 106 -5.62 -4.57 -5.36
N MET A 107 -5.03 -3.49 -4.84
CA MET A 107 -5.16 -3.00 -3.47
C MET A 107 -6.39 -2.08 -3.45
N VAL A 108 -7.34 -2.33 -2.57
CA VAL A 108 -8.53 -1.50 -2.51
C VAL A 108 -8.21 -0.30 -1.66
N GLN A 109 -8.46 0.88 -2.20
CA GLN A 109 -8.74 2.06 -1.42
C GLN A 109 -10.15 2.62 -1.79
N HIS A 110 -11.09 3.00 -0.89
CA HIS A 110 -11.50 4.41 -0.55
C HIS A 110 -12.82 4.46 0.23
N ARG A 111 -13.17 5.61 0.86
CA ARG A 111 -14.59 5.96 1.16
C ARG A 111 -15.00 7.39 0.74
N PHE A 112 -16.12 7.51 0.02
CA PHE A 112 -16.92 8.73 -0.08
C PHE A 112 -18.23 8.56 0.69
N VAL A 113 -18.56 9.50 1.59
CA VAL A 113 -19.92 9.63 2.15
C VAL A 113 -20.42 11.02 1.86
N THR A 114 -20.98 11.20 0.67
CA THR A 114 -22.06 12.17 0.47
C THR A 114 -23.32 11.41 0.06
N LEU A 115 -23.82 10.58 0.97
CA LEU A 115 -25.27 10.58 1.12
C LEU A 115 -25.61 11.93 1.70
N SER A 116 -25.80 12.93 0.83
CA SER A 116 -26.75 13.97 1.15
C SER A 116 -27.98 13.24 1.68
N VAL A 117 -28.37 13.54 2.93
CA VAL A 117 -29.60 12.99 3.54
C VAL A 117 -30.78 13.13 2.56
N LEU A 118 -30.74 14.11 1.65
CA LEU A 118 -31.71 14.25 0.57
C LEU A 118 -31.74 13.11 -0.44
N VAL A 119 -30.64 12.44 -0.82
CA VAL A 119 -30.68 11.36 -1.82
C VAL A 119 -31.30 10.09 -1.24
N PHE A 120 -30.93 9.73 0.00
CA PHE A 120 -31.51 8.57 0.68
C PHE A 120 -33.00 8.80 0.98
N VAL A 121 -33.35 10.01 1.43
CA VAL A 121 -34.75 10.43 1.62
C VAL A 121 -35.49 10.45 0.28
N SER A 122 -34.88 10.92 -0.81
CA SER A 122 -35.53 10.97 -2.14
C SER A 122 -35.76 9.58 -2.73
N VAL A 123 -34.84 8.63 -2.55
CA VAL A 123 -35.02 7.25 -3.02
C VAL A 123 -36.09 6.53 -2.20
N LEU A 124 -36.10 6.69 -0.87
CA LEU A 124 -37.16 6.14 -0.01
C LEU A 124 -38.52 6.79 -0.32
N TYR A 125 -38.55 8.11 -0.51
CA TYR A 125 -39.76 8.86 -0.86
C TYR A 125 -40.27 8.48 -2.25
N TRP A 126 -39.38 8.26 -3.23
CA TRP A 126 -39.74 7.78 -4.57
C TRP A 126 -40.27 6.34 -4.54
N LEU A 127 -39.65 5.44 -3.77
CA LEU A 127 -40.14 4.06 -3.58
C LEU A 127 -41.52 4.04 -2.89
N GLN A 128 -41.73 4.94 -1.93
CA GLN A 128 -42.98 5.07 -1.20
C GLN A 128 -44.10 5.70 -2.05
N LEU A 129 -43.79 6.65 -2.93
CA LEU A 129 -44.76 7.24 -3.86
C LEU A 129 -45.12 6.32 -5.03
N ASN A 130 -44.26 5.38 -5.42
CA ASN A 130 -44.47 4.55 -6.62
C ASN A 130 -44.87 3.08 -6.33
N HIS A 131 -45.08 2.70 -5.06
CA HIS A 131 -45.49 1.33 -4.66
C HIS A 131 -44.69 0.19 -5.30
N LYS A 132 -43.41 0.41 -5.64
CA LYS A 132 -42.55 -0.63 -6.23
C LYS A 132 -41.70 -1.28 -5.13
N GLN A 133 -41.97 -2.54 -4.82
CA GLN A 133 -41.02 -3.36 -4.08
C GLN A 133 -39.94 -3.86 -5.03
N LEU A 134 -38.67 -3.61 -4.68
CA LEU A 134 -37.54 -4.23 -5.37
C LEU A 134 -37.55 -5.73 -5.05
N ASN A 135 -37.46 -6.57 -6.08
CA ASN A 135 -37.46 -8.02 -5.88
C ASN A 135 -36.08 -8.52 -5.44
N HIS A 136 -36.01 -9.71 -4.83
CA HIS A 136 -34.76 -10.33 -4.36
C HIS A 136 -33.68 -10.45 -5.44
N LYS A 137 -34.05 -10.59 -6.72
CA LYS A 137 -33.09 -10.62 -7.84
C LYS A 137 -32.48 -9.24 -8.13
N GLN A 138 -33.24 -8.16 -7.98
CA GLN A 138 -32.77 -6.78 -8.12
C GLN A 138 -31.90 -6.37 -6.93
N LEU A 139 -32.25 -6.80 -5.70
CA LEU A 139 -31.36 -6.66 -4.55
C LEU A 139 -30.06 -7.45 -4.74
N ASN A 140 -30.14 -8.70 -5.22
CA ASN A 140 -28.97 -9.56 -5.42
C ASN A 140 -28.05 -9.08 -6.57
N HIS A 141 -28.57 -8.36 -7.57
CA HIS A 141 -27.74 -7.75 -8.60
C HIS A 141 -26.93 -6.54 -8.10
N ILE A 142 -27.34 -5.95 -6.98
CA ILE A 142 -26.64 -4.85 -6.29
C ILE A 142 -25.61 -5.39 -5.28
N THR A 143 -25.80 -6.62 -4.77
CA THR A 143 -24.99 -7.18 -3.67
C THR A 143 -24.04 -8.32 -4.07
N ASN A 144 -24.15 -8.89 -5.27
CA ASN A 144 -23.23 -9.94 -5.75
C ASN A 144 -22.36 -9.48 -6.91
N ILE A 145 -21.29 -8.79 -6.56
CA ILE A 145 -20.01 -8.85 -7.26
C ILE A 145 -19.03 -9.24 -6.16
N HIS A 146 -18.27 -10.33 -6.32
CA HIS A 146 -17.12 -10.61 -5.46
C HIS A 146 -15.91 -9.89 -6.05
N PRO A 147 -15.30 -8.90 -5.36
CA PRO A 147 -14.10 -8.25 -5.84
C PRO A 147 -12.93 -8.41 -4.85
N PRO A 148 -11.67 -8.58 -5.29
CA PRO A 148 -10.56 -8.68 -4.35
C PRO A 148 -9.98 -7.31 -3.90
N ALA A 149 -9.25 -7.38 -2.79
CA ALA A 149 -8.86 -6.32 -1.86
C ALA A 149 -9.98 -5.60 -1.08
N ALA A 150 -9.59 -5.10 0.09
CA ALA A 150 -10.45 -4.51 1.09
C ALA A 150 -9.78 -3.27 1.68
N ALA A 151 -10.46 -2.14 1.59
CA ALA A 151 -10.24 -1.05 2.53
C ALA A 151 -11.25 -1.19 3.65
N HIS A 152 -10.83 -0.85 4.86
CA HIS A 152 -11.57 -1.04 6.09
C HIS A 152 -11.84 0.33 6.71
N SER A 153 -13.09 0.62 7.01
CA SER A 153 -13.49 1.82 7.75
C SER A 153 -13.91 1.40 9.15
N PHE A 154 -13.28 1.99 10.17
CA PHE A 154 -13.58 1.78 11.58
C PHE A 154 -14.15 3.08 12.16
N GLU A 155 -15.44 3.06 12.50
CA GLU A 155 -16.20 4.24 12.92
C GLU A 155 -16.78 4.04 14.31
N GLY A 156 -16.67 5.07 15.16
CA GLY A 156 -17.25 5.10 16.50
C GLY A 156 -16.27 5.64 17.54
N ALA A 157 -16.79 6.00 18.72
CA ALA A 157 -15.99 6.60 19.79
C ALA A 157 -14.85 5.69 20.29
N GLY A 158 -14.98 4.36 20.12
CA GLY A 158 -13.95 3.39 20.47
C GLY A 158 -12.93 3.09 19.37
N ALA A 159 -13.01 3.69 18.17
CA ALA A 159 -12.22 3.25 17.01
C ALA A 159 -10.70 3.38 17.25
N LEU A 160 -10.26 4.51 17.82
CA LEU A 160 -8.87 4.72 18.22
C LEU A 160 -8.41 3.66 19.23
N GLN A 161 -9.23 3.42 20.27
CA GLN A 161 -8.90 2.45 21.31
C GLN A 161 -8.81 1.03 20.72
N PHE A 162 -9.75 0.65 19.86
CA PHE A 162 -9.76 -0.65 19.19
C PHE A 162 -8.52 -0.86 18.33
N LEU A 163 -8.19 0.08 17.43
CA LEU A 163 -7.01 -0.06 16.57
C LEU A 163 -5.72 -0.16 17.37
N GLN A 164 -5.62 0.62 18.45
CA GLN A 164 -4.53 0.50 19.42
C GLN A 164 -4.52 -0.83 20.21
N THR A 165 -5.49 -1.73 20.10
CA THR A 165 -5.36 -3.08 20.66
C THR A 165 -4.65 -4.04 19.71
N ILE A 166 -4.68 -3.75 18.41
CA ILE A 166 -4.23 -4.68 17.36
C ILE A 166 -3.00 -4.17 16.58
N THR A 167 -2.63 -2.91 16.73
CA THR A 167 -1.46 -2.31 16.07
C THR A 167 -0.47 -1.69 17.05
N PRO A 168 0.85 -1.74 16.79
CA PRO A 168 1.85 -1.21 17.74
C PRO A 168 2.03 0.31 17.65
N THR A 169 1.56 0.94 16.57
CA THR A 169 1.74 2.38 16.31
C THR A 169 0.91 3.23 17.27
N ASP A 170 1.48 4.33 17.74
CA ASP A 170 0.74 5.35 18.50
C ASP A 170 -0.10 6.21 17.56
N LEU A 171 -1.40 5.88 17.46
CA LEU A 171 -2.35 6.56 16.59
C LEU A 171 -2.85 7.89 17.18
N THR A 172 -2.48 8.23 18.42
CA THR A 172 -2.86 9.52 19.02
C THR A 172 -2.09 10.70 18.42
N LEU A 173 -0.99 10.41 17.73
CA LEU A 173 -0.14 11.40 17.06
C LEU A 173 -0.66 11.80 15.67
N LEU A 174 -1.67 11.09 15.15
CA LEU A 174 -2.24 11.39 13.84
C LEU A 174 -3.13 12.64 13.90
N GLU A 175 -2.96 13.51 12.91
CA GLU A 175 -3.88 14.59 12.60
C GLU A 175 -4.94 14.15 11.57
N PRO A 176 -6.09 14.84 11.47
CA PRO A 176 -7.07 14.54 10.44
C PRO A 176 -6.46 14.58 9.02
N ASN A 177 -6.83 13.58 8.22
CA ASN A 177 -6.29 13.24 6.90
C ASN A 177 -4.80 12.87 6.87
N GLN A 178 -4.20 12.60 8.02
CA GLN A 178 -2.85 12.06 8.11
C GLN A 178 -2.89 10.53 8.19
N SER A 179 -1.92 9.91 7.53
CA SER A 179 -1.73 8.47 7.45
C SER A 179 -0.38 8.06 8.03
N THR A 180 -0.32 6.82 8.50
CA THR A 180 0.92 6.20 8.98
C THR A 180 0.95 4.72 8.61
N LEU A 181 2.15 4.19 8.47
CA LEU A 181 2.37 2.75 8.38
C LEU A 181 2.15 2.11 9.76
N SER A 182 1.60 0.92 9.76
CA SER A 182 1.56 0.05 10.92
C SER A 182 1.56 -1.42 10.50
N VAL A 183 1.45 -2.30 11.50
CA VAL A 183 1.29 -3.74 11.33
C VAL A 183 0.18 -4.23 12.24
N LEU A 184 -0.56 -5.23 11.79
CA LEU A 184 -1.44 -6.05 12.65
C LEU A 184 -0.57 -7.07 13.37
N LEU A 185 -0.79 -7.26 14.67
CA LEU A 185 0.01 -8.17 15.48
C LEU A 185 -0.79 -9.36 16.00
N HIS A 186 -0.17 -10.53 15.98
CA HIS A 186 -0.64 -11.66 16.76
C HIS A 186 -0.54 -11.34 18.26
N PRO A 187 -1.62 -11.44 19.05
CA PRO A 187 -1.61 -11.03 20.46
C PRO A 187 -0.59 -11.76 21.34
N VAL A 188 -0.30 -13.02 21.01
CA VAL A 188 0.54 -13.91 21.84
C VAL A 188 1.98 -13.99 21.33
N THR A 189 2.20 -13.96 20.02
CA THR A 189 3.55 -14.11 19.44
C THR A 189 4.19 -12.77 19.10
N GLY A 190 3.39 -11.72 18.89
CA GLY A 190 3.87 -10.44 18.36
C GLY A 190 4.31 -10.52 16.88
N GLY A 191 4.01 -11.63 16.19
CA GLY A 191 4.26 -11.78 14.76
C GLY A 191 3.32 -10.93 13.91
N ILE A 192 3.75 -10.58 12.71
CA ILE A 192 3.04 -9.66 11.81
C ILE A 192 1.95 -10.42 11.04
N VAL A 193 0.68 -10.10 11.33
CA VAL A 193 -0.47 -10.64 10.60
C VAL A 193 -0.57 -10.01 9.21
N ASP A 194 -0.39 -8.69 9.12
CA ASP A 194 -0.26 -7.95 7.87
C ASP A 194 0.34 -6.57 8.14
N ASP A 195 0.95 -5.93 7.15
CA ASP A 195 1.24 -4.50 7.18
C ASP A 195 0.11 -3.68 6.54
N LEU A 196 -0.06 -2.44 7.00
CA LEU A 196 -1.19 -1.60 6.60
C LEU A 196 -0.87 -0.11 6.71
N ILE A 197 -1.57 0.68 5.91
CA ILE A 197 -1.68 2.12 6.10
C ILE A 197 -2.94 2.43 6.91
N ILE A 198 -2.80 3.25 7.94
CA ILE A 198 -3.90 3.76 8.76
C ILE A 198 -3.98 5.26 8.59
N THR A 199 -5.12 5.76 8.17
CA THR A 199 -5.44 7.19 8.03
C THR A 199 -6.50 7.59 9.06
N LEU A 200 -6.25 8.67 9.80
CA LEU A 200 -7.27 9.31 10.63
C LEU A 200 -8.12 10.22 9.74
N GLU A 201 -9.38 9.88 9.48
CA GLU A 201 -10.27 10.75 8.68
C GLU A 201 -10.87 11.87 9.54
N ASN A 202 -11.34 11.49 10.72
CA ASN A 202 -11.89 12.39 11.73
C ASN A 202 -11.73 11.75 13.13
N PRO A 203 -11.96 12.47 14.24
CA PRO A 203 -11.68 11.96 15.60
C PRO A 203 -12.37 10.64 15.99
N SER A 204 -13.31 10.14 15.19
CA SER A 204 -14.00 8.87 15.43
C SER A 204 -14.09 7.98 14.18
N SER A 205 -13.28 8.25 13.13
CA SER A 205 -13.23 7.44 11.92
C SER A 205 -11.80 7.23 11.47
N PHE A 206 -11.44 5.96 11.30
CA PHE A 206 -10.18 5.55 10.72
C PHE A 206 -10.42 4.78 9.44
N TYR A 207 -9.53 5.02 8.51
CA TYR A 207 -9.49 4.37 7.23
C TYR A 207 -8.22 3.53 7.13
N VAL A 208 -8.37 2.26 6.76
CA VAL A 208 -7.30 1.26 6.84
C VAL A 208 -7.20 0.51 5.52
N VAL A 209 -5.98 0.42 5.01
CA VAL A 209 -5.65 -0.26 3.74
C VAL A 209 -4.73 -1.43 4.05
N THR A 210 -5.17 -2.66 3.75
CA THR A 210 -4.37 -3.88 3.95
C THR A 210 -3.97 -4.50 2.60
N ASN A 211 -3.10 -5.50 2.64
CA ASN A 211 -2.63 -6.16 1.43
C ASN A 211 -3.75 -6.98 0.75
N ALA A 212 -3.76 -6.93 -0.58
CA ALA A 212 -4.78 -7.59 -1.39
C ALA A 212 -4.86 -9.11 -1.13
N ALA A 213 -3.70 -9.75 -0.98
CA ALA A 213 -3.59 -11.19 -0.73
C ALA A 213 -4.04 -11.58 0.68
N CYS A 214 -4.02 -10.64 1.64
CA CYS A 214 -4.33 -10.88 3.05
C CYS A 214 -5.81 -10.62 3.38
N LYS A 215 -6.59 -10.00 2.48
CA LYS A 215 -8.01 -9.63 2.66
C LYS A 215 -8.83 -10.60 3.49
N ALA A 216 -8.85 -11.88 3.12
CA ALA A 216 -9.69 -12.88 3.80
C ALA A 216 -9.21 -13.11 5.24
N LYS A 217 -7.89 -13.18 5.43
CA LYS A 217 -7.23 -13.29 6.73
C LYS A 217 -7.50 -12.05 7.57
N ASP A 218 -7.30 -10.86 7.02
CA ASP A 218 -7.47 -9.59 7.75
C ASP A 218 -8.93 -9.35 8.12
N THR A 219 -9.87 -9.62 7.21
CA THR A 219 -11.31 -9.50 7.49
C THR A 219 -11.73 -10.41 8.63
N ALA A 220 -11.24 -11.65 8.65
CA ALA A 220 -11.50 -12.58 9.74
C ALA A 220 -10.86 -12.11 11.06
N TYR A 221 -9.60 -11.64 10.99
CA TYR A 221 -8.87 -11.09 12.13
C TYR A 221 -9.62 -9.90 12.75
N PHE A 222 -9.99 -8.89 11.94
CA PHE A 222 -10.76 -7.73 12.41
C PHE A 222 -12.10 -8.15 13.00
N THR A 223 -12.86 -9.03 12.34
CA THR A 223 -14.17 -9.48 12.83
C THR A 223 -14.05 -10.13 14.20
N HIS A 224 -13.04 -10.98 14.39
CA HIS A 224 -12.77 -11.65 15.66
C HIS A 224 -12.47 -10.64 16.78
N HIS A 225 -11.47 -9.78 16.58
CA HIS A 225 -11.03 -8.81 17.58
C HIS A 225 -12.10 -7.76 17.89
N LEU A 226 -12.82 -7.30 16.86
CA LEU A 226 -13.86 -6.29 17.00
C LEU A 226 -15.08 -6.83 17.76
N THR A 227 -15.45 -8.08 17.53
CA THR A 227 -16.56 -8.74 18.25
C THR A 227 -16.25 -8.79 19.75
N HIS A 228 -15.01 -9.16 20.11
CA HIS A 228 -14.57 -9.17 21.51
C HIS A 228 -14.52 -7.76 22.12
N PHE A 229 -13.96 -6.79 21.37
CA PHE A 229 -13.90 -5.40 21.79
C PHE A 229 -15.30 -4.81 22.05
N ASN A 230 -16.23 -4.97 21.11
CA ASN A 230 -17.60 -4.45 21.25
C ASN A 230 -18.37 -5.15 22.37
N ALA A 231 -18.16 -6.45 22.61
CA ALA A 231 -18.80 -7.14 23.73
C ALA A 231 -18.38 -6.54 25.09
N THR A 232 -17.09 -6.23 25.25
CA THR A 232 -16.52 -5.68 26.49
C THR A 232 -16.79 -4.18 26.68
N HIS A 233 -17.16 -3.46 25.60
CA HIS A 233 -17.45 -2.02 25.61
C HIS A 233 -18.93 -1.69 25.34
N SER A 234 -19.80 -2.68 25.43
CA SER A 234 -21.24 -2.56 25.15
C SER A 234 -21.96 -1.58 26.09
N SER A 235 -21.46 -1.39 27.32
CA SER A 235 -22.03 -0.49 28.33
C SER A 235 -21.48 0.93 28.30
N THR A 236 -20.39 1.20 27.58
CA THR A 236 -19.69 2.49 27.59
C THR A 236 -20.02 3.37 26.39
N GLY A 237 -20.82 2.88 25.43
CA GLY A 237 -21.12 3.57 24.18
C GLY A 237 -19.94 3.65 23.21
N ALA A 238 -18.83 2.96 23.50
CA ALA A 238 -17.63 2.94 22.66
C ALA A 238 -17.69 1.89 21.53
N ALA A 239 -18.89 1.55 21.07
CA ALA A 239 -19.07 0.58 19.99
C ALA A 239 -18.37 1.06 18.71
N VAL A 240 -17.71 0.13 18.03
CA VAL A 240 -17.00 0.38 16.77
C VAL A 240 -17.69 -0.40 15.66
N ARG A 241 -18.05 0.30 14.59
CA ARG A 241 -18.55 -0.28 13.35
C ARG A 241 -17.39 -0.47 12.40
N HIS A 242 -17.29 -1.66 11.83
CA HIS A 242 -16.36 -1.97 10.74
C HIS A 242 -17.13 -2.14 9.43
N THR A 243 -16.73 -1.41 8.40
CA THR A 243 -17.26 -1.52 7.04
C THR A 243 -16.13 -1.90 6.09
N VAL A 244 -16.34 -2.93 5.28
CA VAL A 244 -15.41 -3.27 4.19
C VAL A 244 -15.87 -2.57 2.91
N LEU A 245 -14.92 -1.94 2.23
CA LEU A 245 -15.14 -1.15 1.03
C LEU A 245 -14.70 -1.96 -0.19
N HIS A 246 -15.39 -1.78 -1.31
CA HIS A 246 -15.28 -2.65 -2.47
C HIS A 246 -15.23 -1.86 -3.77
N ASN A 247 -14.57 -2.48 -4.77
CA ASN A 247 -14.68 -2.14 -6.18
C ASN A 247 -14.37 -0.67 -6.47
N GLN A 248 -13.10 -0.26 -6.32
CA GLN A 248 -12.61 1.09 -6.59
C GLN A 248 -11.34 1.03 -7.44
N GLY A 249 -11.06 2.10 -8.18
CA GLY A 249 -9.79 2.28 -8.86
C GLY A 249 -8.78 2.99 -7.96
N LEU A 250 -7.54 2.52 -8.00
CA LEU A 250 -6.42 3.14 -7.32
C LEU A 250 -5.23 3.14 -8.27
N ILE A 251 -4.62 4.31 -8.42
CA ILE A 251 -3.38 4.47 -9.16
C ILE A 251 -2.32 5.11 -8.27
N ALA A 252 -1.07 4.73 -8.47
CA ALA A 252 0.06 5.39 -7.83
C ALA A 252 0.88 6.11 -8.91
N LEU A 253 0.97 7.43 -8.81
CA LEU A 253 1.80 8.28 -9.64
C LEU A 253 3.09 8.59 -8.86
N GLN A 254 4.22 8.03 -9.28
CA GLN A 254 5.44 7.94 -8.46
C GLN A 254 6.66 8.39 -9.26
N GLY A 255 7.53 9.20 -8.66
CA GLY A 255 8.74 9.73 -9.30
C GLY A 255 8.90 11.24 -9.07
N PRO A 256 10.10 11.80 -9.32
CA PRO A 256 10.39 13.21 -9.04
C PRO A 256 9.48 14.20 -9.78
N LEU A 257 8.85 13.79 -10.89
CA LEU A 257 7.93 14.64 -11.66
C LEU A 257 6.46 14.47 -11.28
N ALA A 258 6.13 13.58 -10.34
CA ALA A 258 4.74 13.21 -10.01
C ALA A 258 3.89 14.42 -9.58
N LYS A 259 4.44 15.28 -8.70
CA LYS A 259 3.74 16.48 -8.19
C LYS A 259 3.42 17.46 -9.32
N ASP A 260 4.37 17.74 -10.21
CA ASP A 260 4.17 18.70 -11.29
C ASP A 260 3.16 18.17 -12.33
N ILE A 261 3.22 16.88 -12.66
CA ILE A 261 2.25 16.25 -13.58
C ILE A 261 0.84 16.26 -12.99
N LEU A 262 0.69 15.92 -11.70
CA LEU A 262 -0.62 15.93 -11.06
C LEU A 262 -1.16 17.35 -10.91
N GLN A 263 -0.32 18.32 -10.55
CA GLN A 263 -0.70 19.72 -10.48
C GLN A 263 -1.17 20.25 -11.84
N GLU A 264 -0.44 19.94 -12.92
CA GLU A 264 -0.81 20.31 -14.29
C GLU A 264 -2.16 19.73 -14.70
N TYR A 265 -2.41 18.46 -14.37
CA TYR A 265 -3.71 17.84 -14.60
C TYR A 265 -4.82 18.57 -13.82
N LEU A 266 -4.63 18.82 -12.53
CA LEU A 266 -5.63 19.50 -11.70
C LEU A 266 -5.89 20.95 -12.18
N ASP A 267 -4.84 21.70 -12.52
CA ASP A 267 -4.93 23.07 -13.03
C ASP A 267 -5.62 23.13 -14.41
N SER A 268 -5.50 22.07 -15.21
CA SER A 268 -6.20 21.96 -16.50
C SER A 268 -7.70 21.67 -16.36
N THR A 269 -8.15 21.27 -15.18
CA THR A 269 -9.54 20.93 -14.93
C THR A 269 -10.31 22.13 -14.36
N PRO A 270 -11.53 22.43 -14.83
CA PRO A 270 -12.34 23.55 -14.34
C PRO A 270 -12.95 23.34 -12.93
N ALA A 271 -12.28 22.56 -12.07
CA ALA A 271 -12.68 22.25 -10.72
C ALA A 271 -12.83 23.53 -9.87
N ARG A 272 -13.88 23.59 -9.03
CA ARG A 272 -14.07 24.66 -8.04
C ARG A 272 -13.06 24.46 -6.90
N GLY A 273 -11.95 25.20 -6.93
CA GLY A 273 -10.98 25.28 -5.85
C GLY A 273 -9.56 25.04 -6.34
N LYS A 274 -8.66 26.00 -6.11
CA LYS A 274 -7.24 25.85 -6.43
C LYS A 274 -6.58 25.01 -5.34
N LEU A 275 -6.20 23.78 -5.66
CA LEU A 275 -5.38 22.94 -4.79
C LEU A 275 -3.91 23.17 -5.14
N ASP A 276 -3.08 23.52 -4.15
CA ASP A 276 -1.63 23.61 -4.30
C ASP A 276 -0.97 22.37 -3.67
N LEU A 277 -0.52 21.44 -4.51
CA LEU A 277 0.09 20.19 -4.05
C LEU A 277 1.43 20.40 -3.34
N SER A 278 2.05 21.59 -3.42
CA SER A 278 3.23 21.89 -2.59
C SER A 278 2.90 21.99 -1.11
N THR A 279 1.62 22.22 -0.78
CA THR A 279 1.12 22.29 0.60
C THR A 279 0.62 20.94 1.14
N LEU A 280 0.44 19.94 0.27
CA LEU A 280 0.10 18.57 0.66
C LEU A 280 1.40 17.83 0.99
N TYR A 281 1.71 17.66 2.28
CA TYR A 281 2.93 17.00 2.73
C TYR A 281 2.80 15.46 2.70
N PHE A 282 3.95 14.77 2.73
CA PHE A 282 3.99 13.30 2.81
C PHE A 282 3.16 12.80 4.02
N GLY A 283 2.41 11.73 3.79
CA GLY A 283 1.52 11.13 4.79
C GLY A 283 0.17 11.84 4.90
N TYR A 284 -0.04 12.98 4.25
CA TYR A 284 -1.35 13.66 4.24
C TYR A 284 -2.15 13.33 2.98
N ALA A 285 -3.46 13.41 3.11
CA ALA A 285 -4.42 13.28 2.03
C ALA A 285 -5.35 14.49 1.92
N THR A 286 -5.92 14.65 0.74
CA THR A 286 -6.95 15.64 0.45
C THR A 286 -7.93 15.12 -0.59
N THR A 287 -9.04 15.81 -0.74
CA THR A 287 -10.08 15.46 -1.69
C THR A 287 -10.35 16.63 -2.62
N VAL A 288 -10.41 16.36 -3.92
CA VAL A 288 -10.68 17.38 -4.94
C VAL A 288 -11.70 16.87 -5.96
N ALA A 289 -12.72 17.69 -6.24
CA ALA A 289 -13.76 17.37 -7.21
C ALA A 289 -13.31 17.81 -8.62
N VAL A 290 -13.12 16.86 -9.52
CA VAL A 290 -12.66 17.08 -10.89
C VAL A 290 -13.79 16.80 -11.89
N PRO A 291 -14.20 17.79 -12.70
CA PRO A 291 -15.17 17.57 -13.77
C PRO A 291 -14.55 16.75 -14.92
N LEU A 292 -15.17 15.63 -15.26
CA LEU A 292 -14.81 14.76 -16.38
C LEU A 292 -15.76 14.89 -17.58
N GLY A 293 -16.57 15.96 -17.58
CA GLY A 293 -17.59 16.27 -18.58
C GLY A 293 -18.61 17.27 -18.04
N ALA A 294 -19.64 17.60 -18.82
CA ALA A 294 -20.67 18.57 -18.41
C ALA A 294 -21.46 18.12 -17.16
N ASP A 295 -21.74 16.82 -17.04
CA ASP A 295 -22.57 16.23 -15.97
C ASP A 295 -21.85 15.14 -15.15
N ASN A 296 -20.52 15.03 -15.27
CA ASN A 296 -19.72 14.03 -14.55
C ASN A 296 -18.66 14.73 -13.70
N VAL A 297 -18.78 14.63 -12.39
CA VAL A 297 -17.79 15.11 -11.43
C VAL A 297 -17.25 13.91 -10.68
N GLU A 298 -15.95 13.70 -10.77
CA GLU A 298 -15.22 12.68 -10.02
C GLU A 298 -14.61 13.32 -8.79
N GLU A 299 -14.87 12.75 -7.62
CA GLU A 299 -14.19 13.16 -6.40
C GLU A 299 -12.90 12.33 -6.31
N LEU A 300 -11.74 12.98 -6.49
CA LEU A 300 -10.44 12.34 -6.35
C LEU A 300 -9.99 12.46 -4.91
N HIS A 301 -9.67 11.34 -4.27
CA HIS A 301 -8.92 11.36 -3.03
C HIS A 301 -7.44 11.15 -3.34
N ILE A 302 -6.63 12.11 -2.94
CA ILE A 302 -5.20 12.19 -3.26
C ILE A 302 -4.43 12.10 -1.95
N ALA A 303 -3.67 11.03 -1.77
CA ALA A 303 -2.75 10.87 -0.65
C ALA A 303 -1.32 11.03 -1.16
N ARG A 304 -0.50 11.88 -0.52
CA ARG A 304 0.92 11.98 -0.88
C ARG A 304 1.71 10.93 -0.13
N GLY A 305 2.21 9.96 -0.87
CA GLY A 305 2.81 8.75 -0.34
C GLY A 305 3.16 7.81 -1.48
N GLY A 306 3.78 6.69 -1.14
CA GLY A 306 4.30 5.82 -2.18
C GLY A 306 5.00 4.57 -1.68
N TYR A 307 5.21 3.67 -2.64
CA TYR A 307 5.88 2.39 -2.43
C TYR A 307 7.07 2.23 -3.39
N THR A 308 7.78 3.34 -3.64
CA THR A 308 8.93 3.39 -4.55
C THR A 308 10.17 4.04 -3.93
N GLY A 309 10.02 4.78 -2.83
CA GLY A 309 11.08 5.63 -2.27
C GLY A 309 11.23 6.98 -2.98
N GLU A 310 10.48 7.23 -4.05
CA GLU A 310 10.35 8.55 -4.68
C GLU A 310 9.20 9.35 -4.04
N ASP A 311 9.14 10.64 -4.34
CA ASP A 311 7.90 11.41 -4.17
C ASP A 311 6.77 10.83 -5.04
N GLY A 312 5.53 11.07 -4.65
CA GLY A 312 4.40 10.54 -5.39
C GLY A 312 3.08 10.63 -4.64
N PHE A 313 2.05 10.20 -5.36
CA PHE A 313 0.68 10.25 -4.91
C PHE A 313 -0.01 8.92 -5.19
N GLU A 314 -0.83 8.48 -4.24
CA GLU A 314 -1.87 7.50 -4.48
C GLU A 314 -3.18 8.25 -4.71
N ILE A 315 -3.82 7.96 -5.83
CA ILE A 315 -4.99 8.69 -6.31
C ILE A 315 -6.10 7.70 -6.54
N SER A 316 -7.24 8.04 -5.98
CA SER A 316 -8.32 7.11 -5.90
C SER A 316 -9.58 7.62 -6.50
N ILE A 317 -10.20 6.70 -7.23
CA ILE A 317 -11.05 7.03 -8.34
C ILE A 317 -12.16 5.98 -8.38
N SER A 318 -13.38 6.43 -8.62
CA SER A 318 -14.47 5.52 -8.92
C SER A 318 -14.11 4.61 -10.10
N PRO A 319 -14.50 3.32 -10.11
CA PRO A 319 -14.14 2.38 -11.18
C PRO A 319 -14.55 2.86 -12.57
N ARG A 320 -15.67 3.59 -12.64
CA ARG A 320 -16.21 4.14 -13.89
C ARG A 320 -15.25 5.13 -14.53
N ASN A 321 -14.55 5.91 -13.72
CA ASN A 321 -13.75 7.03 -14.17
C ASN A 321 -12.24 6.74 -14.11
N THR A 322 -11.81 5.59 -13.57
CA THR A 322 -10.40 5.22 -13.39
C THR A 322 -9.61 5.27 -14.70
N GLU A 323 -10.13 4.66 -15.78
CA GLU A 323 -9.43 4.67 -17.08
C GLU A 323 -9.30 6.08 -17.65
N ALA A 324 -10.37 6.89 -17.56
CA ALA A 324 -10.37 8.25 -18.09
C ALA A 324 -9.37 9.16 -17.34
N VAL A 325 -9.36 9.12 -16.01
CA VAL A 325 -8.42 9.88 -15.18
C VAL A 325 -6.98 9.41 -15.41
N THR A 326 -6.75 8.10 -15.49
CA THR A 326 -5.43 7.51 -15.77
C THR A 326 -4.90 7.98 -17.12
N GLN A 327 -5.73 7.93 -18.16
CA GLN A 327 -5.36 8.37 -19.50
C GLN A 327 -5.06 9.88 -19.52
N ALA A 328 -5.85 10.70 -18.81
CA ALA A 328 -5.59 12.13 -18.72
C ALA A 328 -4.25 12.45 -18.04
N LEU A 329 -3.86 11.72 -16.99
CA LEU A 329 -2.54 11.85 -16.36
C LEU A 329 -1.41 11.42 -17.30
N LEU A 330 -1.60 10.33 -18.06
CA LEU A 330 -0.65 9.91 -19.08
C LEU A 330 -0.48 10.98 -20.17
N ASP A 331 -1.59 11.60 -20.59
CA ASP A 331 -1.57 12.66 -21.60
C ASP A 331 -0.93 13.95 -21.10
N ALA A 332 -1.16 14.34 -19.84
CA ALA A 332 -0.48 15.48 -19.21
C ALA A 332 1.05 15.29 -19.24
N GLY A 333 1.54 14.10 -18.89
CA GLY A 333 2.97 13.80 -18.93
C GLY A 333 3.51 13.38 -20.31
N LYS A 334 2.67 13.33 -21.36
CA LYS A 334 3.07 12.86 -22.71
C LYS A 334 4.07 13.79 -23.36
N SER A 335 3.89 15.10 -23.20
CA SER A 335 4.88 16.08 -23.66
C SER A 335 6.19 15.88 -22.88
N GLY A 336 7.26 15.59 -23.62
CA GLY A 336 8.58 15.29 -23.05
C GLY A 336 8.75 13.85 -22.52
N GLY A 337 7.74 12.99 -22.64
CA GLY A 337 7.81 11.61 -22.15
C GLY A 337 8.09 11.54 -20.65
N ARG A 338 7.40 12.38 -19.87
CA ARG A 338 7.59 12.54 -18.42
C ARG A 338 6.89 11.45 -17.60
N VAL A 339 5.88 10.80 -18.17
CA VAL A 339 5.11 9.74 -17.51
C VAL A 339 4.98 8.51 -18.41
N GLN A 340 4.96 7.33 -17.81
CA GLN A 340 4.59 6.10 -18.49
C GLN A 340 3.94 5.11 -17.52
N LEU A 341 3.28 4.08 -18.05
CA LEU A 341 2.80 2.97 -17.25
C LEU A 341 3.99 2.15 -16.70
N ALA A 342 3.90 1.73 -15.44
CA ALA A 342 4.90 0.91 -14.78
C ALA A 342 4.24 -0.31 -14.13
N GLY A 343 4.85 -1.48 -14.34
CA GLY A 343 4.31 -2.77 -13.92
C GLY A 343 4.88 -3.26 -12.58
N LEU A 344 4.39 -4.41 -12.13
CA LEU A 344 4.80 -5.05 -10.87
C LEU A 344 6.31 -5.29 -10.78
N GLY A 345 7.02 -5.52 -11.89
CA GLY A 345 8.46 -5.73 -11.85
C GLY A 345 9.24 -4.48 -11.45
N ALA A 346 8.87 -3.31 -11.98
CA ALA A 346 9.47 -2.06 -11.54
C ALA A 346 9.12 -1.77 -10.07
N ARG A 347 7.85 -1.96 -9.69
CA ARG A 347 7.37 -1.77 -8.31
C ARG A 347 8.19 -2.59 -7.31
N ASP A 348 8.38 -3.88 -7.57
CA ASP A 348 9.14 -4.77 -6.69
C ASP A 348 10.63 -4.38 -6.59
N SER A 349 11.24 -3.95 -7.69
CA SER A 349 12.63 -3.47 -7.65
C SER A 349 12.79 -2.15 -6.88
N LEU A 350 11.86 -1.20 -7.05
CA LEU A 350 11.92 0.13 -6.43
C LEU A 350 11.70 0.05 -4.92
N ARG A 351 10.70 -0.74 -4.49
CA ARG A 351 10.41 -0.92 -3.06
C ARG A 351 11.57 -1.62 -2.34
N LEU A 352 12.21 -2.58 -3.00
CA LEU A 352 13.33 -3.31 -2.44
C LEU A 352 14.53 -2.38 -2.24
N GLU A 353 14.83 -1.54 -3.23
CA GLU A 353 15.90 -0.55 -3.14
C GLU A 353 15.63 0.51 -2.06
N ALA A 354 14.37 0.87 -1.84
CA ALA A 354 13.92 1.77 -0.78
C ALA A 354 13.79 1.08 0.61
N GLY A 355 14.08 -0.22 0.71
CA GLY A 355 14.04 -0.96 1.99
C GLY A 355 12.63 -1.21 2.54
N MET A 356 11.60 -1.20 1.69
CA MET A 356 10.21 -1.46 2.10
C MET A 356 9.87 -2.95 2.01
N CYS A 357 9.24 -3.45 3.07
CA CYS A 357 8.84 -4.85 3.21
C CYS A 357 7.63 -5.19 2.35
N LEU A 358 7.60 -6.41 1.82
CA LEU A 358 6.45 -7.01 1.16
C LEU A 358 5.95 -8.20 1.98
N TYR A 359 4.68 -8.17 2.36
CA TYR A 359 4.06 -9.27 3.10
C TYR A 359 4.11 -10.59 2.33
N GLY A 360 4.45 -11.67 3.03
CA GLY A 360 4.64 -13.02 2.48
C GLY A 360 6.01 -13.24 1.82
N HIS A 361 6.86 -12.22 1.75
CA HIS A 361 8.25 -12.33 1.28
C HIS A 361 9.24 -11.92 2.35
N ASP A 362 9.11 -10.71 2.90
CA ASP A 362 10.04 -10.15 3.88
C ASP A 362 9.50 -10.21 5.31
N ILE A 363 8.19 -10.22 5.46
CA ILE A 363 7.47 -10.29 6.73
C ILE A 363 6.29 -11.26 6.61
N ASP A 364 5.97 -11.93 7.71
CA ASP A 364 4.90 -12.91 7.81
C ASP A 364 4.44 -13.08 9.28
N ASP A 365 3.48 -14.00 9.49
CA ASP A 365 2.94 -14.32 10.81
C ASP A 365 4.01 -14.77 11.83
N GLY A 366 5.19 -15.22 11.38
CA GLY A 366 6.30 -15.65 12.23
C GLY A 366 7.34 -14.56 12.50
N THR A 367 7.29 -13.44 11.78
CA THR A 367 8.27 -12.35 11.86
C THR A 367 7.73 -11.23 12.74
N THR A 368 8.52 -10.80 13.74
CA THR A 368 8.14 -9.66 14.58
C THR A 368 8.60 -8.31 13.99
N PRO A 369 8.01 -7.17 14.40
CA PRO A 369 8.44 -5.85 13.92
C PRO A 369 9.92 -5.55 14.18
N ILE A 370 10.50 -6.10 15.26
CA ILE A 370 11.92 -5.89 15.59
C ILE A 370 12.80 -6.64 14.59
N GLU A 371 12.48 -7.91 14.30
CA GLU A 371 13.21 -8.75 13.35
C GLU A 371 13.11 -8.20 11.92
N ALA A 372 11.98 -7.61 11.57
CA ALA A 372 11.75 -6.95 10.29
C ALA A 372 12.44 -5.57 10.14
N GLY A 373 13.14 -5.07 11.17
CA GLY A 373 13.71 -3.71 11.14
C GLY A 373 12.66 -2.59 11.26
N LEU A 374 11.43 -2.92 11.66
CA LEU A 374 10.28 -2.04 11.81
C LEU A 374 10.05 -1.58 13.26
N LYS A 375 11.08 -1.59 14.11
CA LYS A 375 10.99 -1.15 15.52
C LYS A 375 10.39 0.25 15.66
N TRP A 376 10.61 1.12 14.68
CA TRP A 376 10.09 2.49 14.66
C TRP A 376 8.55 2.57 14.60
N LEU A 377 7.86 1.49 14.25
CA LEU A 377 6.40 1.38 14.34
C LEU A 377 5.89 1.20 15.77
N VAL A 378 6.75 0.85 16.73
CA VAL A 378 6.33 0.64 18.12
C VAL A 378 6.38 1.96 18.88
N GLY A 379 5.22 2.53 19.19
CA GLY A 379 5.13 3.80 19.92
C GLY A 379 5.82 3.74 21.28
N GLY A 380 6.50 4.82 21.70
CA GLY A 380 7.26 4.83 22.95
C GLY A 380 6.40 4.57 24.20
N ASN A 381 5.17 5.07 24.22
CA ASN A 381 4.14 4.80 25.23
C ASN A 381 3.50 3.40 25.11
N ARG A 382 3.80 2.67 24.03
CA ARG A 382 3.34 1.30 23.76
C ARG A 382 4.35 0.26 24.26
N VAL A 383 5.55 0.71 24.69
CA VAL A 383 6.59 -0.12 25.32
C VAL A 383 6.44 -0.02 26.84
N MET A 384 5.49 -0.74 27.42
CA MET A 384 5.34 -0.81 28.88
C MET A 384 6.15 -1.98 29.45
N GLU A 385 7.02 -1.72 30.43
CA GLU A 385 7.65 -2.78 31.22
C GLU A 385 6.58 -3.57 31.99
N GLY A 386 6.41 -4.85 31.63
CA GLY A 386 5.81 -5.86 32.52
C GLY A 386 4.30 -6.08 32.47
N LEU A 387 3.52 -5.47 31.56
CA LEU A 387 2.11 -5.82 31.34
C LEU A 387 1.74 -5.83 29.84
N PRO A 388 0.82 -6.72 29.40
CA PRO A 388 0.74 -7.18 28.02
C PRO A 388 -0.11 -6.22 27.18
N LEU A 389 0.51 -5.43 26.32
CA LEU A 389 -0.13 -5.10 25.04
C LEU A 389 0.50 -5.89 23.90
N TYR A 390 1.79 -6.18 24.00
CA TYR A 390 2.48 -7.17 23.17
C TYR A 390 3.48 -7.93 24.04
N PRO A 391 3.73 -9.23 23.78
CA PRO A 391 4.66 -10.02 24.56
C PRO A 391 5.99 -9.28 24.62
N THR A 392 6.52 -9.10 25.82
CA THR A 392 7.87 -8.57 26.00
C THR A 392 8.84 -9.49 25.28
N MET A 393 9.25 -9.09 24.07
CA MET A 393 10.29 -9.75 23.31
C MET A 393 11.58 -9.71 24.12
N PRO A 394 12.33 -10.83 24.25
CA PRO A 394 13.51 -10.89 25.08
C PRO A 394 14.53 -9.84 24.63
N ARG A 395 14.94 -8.96 25.56
CA ARG A 395 16.06 -8.04 25.35
C ARG A 395 17.31 -8.90 25.11
N ARG A 396 17.88 -8.86 23.90
CA ARG A 396 19.24 -9.36 23.63
C ARG A 396 20.27 -8.30 23.94
#